data_AF-A0A2I0T5V8-F1
#
_entry.id   AF-A0A2I0T5V8-F1
#
_cell.length_a   1.000
_cell.length_b   1.000
_cell.length_c   1.000
_cell.angle_alpha   90.00
_cell.angle_beta   90.00
_cell.angle_gamma   90.00
#
_symmetry.space_group_name_H-M   'P 1'
#
loop_
_entity.id
_entity.type
_entity.pdbx_description
1 polymer ?
#
loop_
_entity_poly.entity_id
_entity_poly.type
_entity_poly.pdbx_seq_one_letter_code
_entity_poly.pdbx_strand_id
1 'polypeptide(L)'
;MKFNQAKCRILHVGQGSPKHKYRLGGEWLESSPDEKDLGVLVDEKHNMSRKCMLAAQKANCILGCIKSSVASRSREGILPLYSALVRPYLEHCVVRVSENP
;
A
#
# COMPACT_ATOMS: atom_id res chain seq x y z
N MET A 1 -34.37 -10.00 11.50
CA MET A 1 -33.99 -9.61 10.13
C MET A 1 -34.05 -10.84 9.23
N LYS A 2 -34.64 -10.75 8.03
CA LYS A 2 -34.73 -11.87 7.07
C LYS A 2 -33.66 -11.68 5.99
N PHE A 3 -32.78 -12.65 5.82
CA PHE A 3 -31.72 -12.61 4.80
C PHE A 3 -32.29 -12.96 3.43
N ASN A 4 -31.83 -12.29 2.37
CA ASN A 4 -32.26 -12.59 1.00
C ASN A 4 -31.36 -13.69 0.41
N GLN A 5 -31.76 -14.95 0.61
CA GLN A 5 -31.00 -16.13 0.16
C GLN A 5 -30.74 -16.13 -1.35
N ALA A 6 -31.69 -15.65 -2.16
CA ALA A 6 -31.54 -15.57 -3.62
C ALA A 6 -30.44 -14.60 -4.09
N LYS A 7 -29.98 -13.69 -3.21
CA LYS A 7 -28.88 -12.76 -3.49
C LYS A 7 -27.54 -13.23 -2.89
N CYS A 8 -27.53 -14.27 -2.07
CA CYS A 8 -26.33 -14.74 -1.40
C CYS A 8 -25.59 -15.77 -2.25
N ARG A 9 -24.32 -15.49 -2.57
CA ARG A 9 -23.42 -16.46 -3.19
C ARG A 9 -22.21 -16.72 -2.29
N ILE A 10 -21.62 -17.90 -2.42
CA ILE A 10 -20.37 -18.24 -1.74
C ILE A 10 -19.20 -17.80 -2.61
N LEU A 11 -18.30 -17.02 -2.04
CA LEU A 11 -16.99 -16.76 -2.61
C LEU A 11 -15.94 -17.60 -1.87
N HIS A 12 -15.30 -18.54 -2.57
CA HIS A 12 -14.15 -19.26 -2.03
C HIS A 12 -12.91 -18.40 -2.21
N VAL A 13 -12.19 -18.07 -1.13
CA VAL A 13 -10.99 -17.23 -1.19
C VAL A 13 -9.77 -18.04 -0.78
N GLY A 14 -8.71 -17.91 -1.56
CA GLY A 14 -7.42 -18.54 -1.28
C GLY A 14 -7.20 -19.86 -2.02
N GLN A 15 -5.95 -20.09 -2.42
CA GLN A 15 -5.53 -21.17 -3.32
C GLN A 15 -5.74 -22.59 -2.75
N GLY A 16 -5.80 -22.73 -1.43
CA GLY A 16 -6.03 -23.99 -0.73
C GLY A 16 -7.44 -24.14 -0.17
N SER A 17 -8.39 -23.28 -0.54
CA SER A 17 -9.74 -23.35 0.01
C SER A 17 -10.44 -24.63 -0.49
N PRO A 18 -10.84 -25.54 0.40
CA PRO A 18 -11.69 -26.65 0.02
C PRO A 18 -13.03 -26.04 -0.37
N LYS A 19 -13.45 -26.20 -1.63
CA LYS A 19 -14.68 -25.64 -2.22
C LYS A 19 -15.94 -26.27 -1.61
N HIS A 20 -16.13 -26.09 -0.32
CA HIS A 20 -17.16 -26.71 0.48
C HIS A 20 -18.54 -26.15 0.14
N LYS A 21 -19.56 -26.97 0.22
CA LYS A 21 -20.94 -26.55 -0.02
C LYS A 21 -21.55 -26.02 1.27
N TYR A 22 -22.06 -24.80 1.26
CA TYR A 22 -22.72 -24.21 2.43
C TYR A 22 -24.23 -24.12 2.20
N ARG A 23 -24.97 -24.17 3.31
CA ARG A 23 -26.42 -24.07 3.32
C ARG A 23 -26.85 -22.91 4.21
N LEU A 24 -27.75 -22.07 3.73
CA LEU A 24 -28.33 -20.96 4.49
C LEU A 24 -29.85 -21.13 4.53
N GLY A 25 -30.41 -21.25 5.74
CA GLY A 25 -31.86 -21.39 5.95
C GLY A 25 -32.53 -22.54 5.19
N GLY A 26 -31.81 -23.65 4.97
CA GLY A 26 -32.31 -24.85 4.30
C GLY A 26 -31.98 -24.94 2.81
N GLU A 27 -31.57 -23.83 2.17
CA GLU A 27 -31.20 -23.78 0.76
C GLU A 27 -29.68 -23.85 0.57
N TRP A 28 -29.25 -24.59 -0.45
CA TRP A 28 -27.84 -24.66 -0.84
C TRP A 28 -27.43 -23.39 -1.56
N LEU A 29 -26.32 -22.80 -1.15
CA LEU A 29 -25.80 -21.59 -1.78
C LEU A 29 -24.96 -21.95 -3.01
N GLU A 30 -25.10 -21.14 -4.06
CA GLU A 30 -24.26 -21.23 -5.25
C GLU A 30 -22.89 -20.60 -5.00
N SER A 31 -21.84 -21.17 -5.60
CA SER A 31 -20.52 -20.54 -5.63
C SER A 31 -20.41 -19.54 -6.77
N SER A 32 -19.73 -18.43 -6.53
CA SER A 32 -19.40 -17.41 -7.53
C SER A 32 -17.90 -17.13 -7.53
N PRO A 33 -17.26 -16.87 -8.68
CA PRO A 33 -15.86 -16.44 -8.73
C PRO A 33 -15.68 -14.99 -8.27
N ASP A 34 -16.76 -14.23 -8.13
CA ASP A 34 -16.76 -12.87 -7.60
C ASP A 34 -18.08 -12.58 -6.87
N GLU A 35 -18.00 -11.79 -5.80
CA GLU A 35 -19.16 -11.35 -5.02
C GLU A 35 -19.09 -9.85 -4.80
N LYS A 36 -20.21 -9.15 -5.01
CA LYS A 36 -20.31 -7.71 -4.79
C LYS A 36 -21.19 -7.43 -3.58
N ASP A 37 -20.59 -6.96 -2.50
CA ASP A 37 -21.31 -6.55 -1.30
C ASP A 37 -21.04 -5.08 -0.97
N LEU A 38 -22.10 -4.34 -0.65
CA LEU A 38 -22.06 -2.89 -0.34
C LEU A 38 -21.27 -2.03 -1.35
N GLY A 39 -21.20 -2.46 -2.61
CA GLY A 39 -20.47 -1.77 -3.69
C GLY A 39 -19.02 -2.24 -3.88
N VAL A 40 -18.49 -3.06 -2.98
CA VAL A 40 -17.15 -3.65 -3.07
C VAL A 40 -17.22 -4.98 -3.78
N LEU A 41 -16.48 -5.12 -4.88
CA LEU A 41 -16.33 -6.38 -5.61
C LEU A 41 -15.11 -7.15 -5.06
N VAL A 42 -15.34 -8.40 -4.67
CA VAL A 42 -14.34 -9.32 -4.13
C VAL A 42 -14.27 -10.51 -5.09
N ASP A 43 -13.10 -10.74 -5.70
CA ASP A 43 -12.87 -11.88 -6.60
C ASP A 43 -12.22 -13.08 -5.86
N GLU A 44 -12.45 -14.32 -6.31
CA GLU A 44 -11.90 -15.58 -5.75
C GLU A 44 -10.37 -15.56 -5.79
N LYS A 45 -9.81 -14.89 -6.79
CA LYS A 45 -8.37 -14.71 -6.95
C LYS A 45 -7.80 -13.68 -5.96
N HIS A 46 -8.63 -13.16 -5.06
CA HIS A 46 -8.49 -11.92 -4.29
C HIS A 46 -7.05 -11.50 -4.12
N ASN A 47 -6.51 -10.87 -5.17
CA ASN A 47 -5.08 -10.70 -5.30
C ASN A 47 -4.67 -9.39 -4.63
N MET A 48 -5.13 -9.19 -3.39
CA MET A 48 -4.64 -8.15 -2.51
C MET A 48 -3.12 -8.24 -2.43
N SER A 49 -2.58 -9.46 -2.38
CA SER A 49 -1.15 -9.72 -2.52
C SER A 49 -0.56 -9.11 -3.80
N ARG A 50 -1.15 -9.29 -4.99
CA ARG A 50 -0.66 -8.69 -6.24
C ARG A 50 -0.88 -7.19 -6.30
N LYS A 51 -2.00 -6.64 -5.81
CA LYS A 51 -2.17 -5.18 -5.71
C LYS A 51 -1.10 -4.58 -4.81
N CYS A 52 -0.83 -5.19 -3.65
CA CYS A 52 0.27 -4.82 -2.76
C CYS A 52 1.65 -5.04 -3.40
N MET A 53 1.85 -6.14 -4.13
CA MET A 53 3.10 -6.47 -4.82
C MET A 53 3.39 -5.47 -5.93
N LEU A 54 2.39 -5.05 -6.71
CA LEU A 54 2.51 -4.02 -7.73
C LEU A 54 2.84 -2.66 -7.10
N ALA A 55 2.17 -2.30 -6.00
CA ALA A 55 2.48 -1.08 -5.26
C ALA A 55 3.92 -1.11 -4.70
N ALA A 56 4.33 -2.23 -4.10
CA ALA A 56 5.68 -2.45 -3.59
C ALA A 56 6.72 -2.42 -4.72
N GLN A 57 6.44 -3.02 -5.87
CA GLN A 57 7.33 -3.00 -7.03
C GLN A 57 7.54 -1.57 -7.54
N LYS A 58 6.47 -0.77 -7.62
CA LYS A 58 6.56 0.65 -8.00
C LYS A 58 7.35 1.47 -6.97
N ALA A 59 7.09 1.26 -5.67
CA ALA A 59 7.83 1.92 -4.60
C ALA A 59 9.33 1.55 -4.61
N ASN A 60 9.65 0.27 -4.79
CA ASN A 60 11.02 -0.23 -4.87
C ASN A 60 11.77 0.31 -6.09
N CYS A 61 11.07 0.46 -7.23
CA CYS A 61 11.64 1.09 -8.42
C CYS A 61 12.06 2.55 -8.13
N ILE A 62 11.17 3.35 -7.53
CA ILE A 62 11.46 4.74 -7.15
C ILE A 62 12.62 4.81 -6.14
N LEU A 63 12.58 3.97 -5.10
CA LEU A 63 13.63 3.91 -4.09
C LEU A 63 14.99 3.56 -4.71
N GLY A 64 15.01 2.62 -5.66
CA GLY A 64 16.20 2.25 -6.43
C GLY A 64 16.77 3.43 -7.23
N CYS A 65 15.91 4.18 -7.91
CA CYS A 65 16.30 5.39 -8.65
C CYS A 65 16.88 6.48 -7.74
N ILE A 66 16.30 6.68 -6.55
CA ILE A 66 16.84 7.64 -5.57
C ILE A 66 18.22 7.18 -5.11
N LYS A 67 18.37 5.90 -4.75
CA LYS A 67 19.65 5.34 -4.30
C LYS A 67 20.74 5.48 -5.35
N SER A 68 20.43 5.19 -6.63
CA SER A 68 21.40 5.34 -7.72
C SER A 68 21.74 6.80 -8.00
N SER A 69 20.77 7.70 -7.92
CA SER A 69 20.99 9.15 -8.07
C SER A 69 21.86 9.74 -6.96
N VAL A 70 21.68 9.29 -5.72
CA VAL A 70 22.53 9.71 -4.60
C VAL A 70 23.92 9.10 -4.72
N ALA A 71 24.04 7.83 -5.14
CA ALA A 71 25.33 7.16 -5.33
C ALA A 71 26.13 7.72 -6.51
N SER A 72 25.46 8.17 -7.58
CA SER A 72 26.11 8.77 -8.76
C SER A 72 26.52 10.24 -8.53
N ARG A 73 25.97 10.90 -7.51
CA ARG A 73 26.44 12.22 -7.09
C ARG A 73 27.76 12.07 -6.37
N SER A 74 28.77 12.77 -6.86
CA SER A 74 30.08 12.79 -6.23
C SER A 74 30.02 13.51 -4.87
N ARG A 75 31.00 13.26 -4.00
CA ARG A 75 31.14 13.93 -2.70
C ARG A 75 31.15 15.46 -2.87
N GLU A 76 31.67 15.93 -3.99
CA GLU A 76 31.75 17.32 -4.43
C GLU A 76 30.40 17.91 -4.83
N GLY A 77 29.36 17.11 -5.12
CA GLY A 77 28.00 17.59 -5.31
C GLY A 77 27.16 17.60 -4.03
N ILE A 78 27.39 16.62 -3.15
CA ILE A 78 26.67 16.49 -1.87
C ILE A 78 27.13 17.55 -0.87
N LEU A 79 28.44 17.80 -0.78
CA LEU A 79 29.03 18.73 0.20
C LEU A 79 28.59 20.19 0.00
N PRO A 80 28.55 20.75 -1.23
CA PRO A 80 28.02 22.09 -1.46
C PRO A 80 26.52 22.19 -1.21
N LEU A 81 25.74 21.16 -1.57
CA LEU A 81 24.29 21.11 -1.30
C LEU A 81 24.00 21.10 0.21
N TYR A 82 24.70 20.27 0.96
CA TYR A 82 24.60 20.25 2.42
C TYR A 82 25.00 21.60 3.02
N SER A 83 26.12 22.19 2.56
CA SER A 83 26.59 23.49 3.06
C SER A 83 25.59 24.61 2.75
N ALA A 84 25.02 24.66 1.55
CA ALA A 84 24.07 25.68 1.14
C ALA A 84 22.73 25.59 1.90
N LEU A 85 22.27 24.38 2.24
CA LEU A 85 21.00 24.19 2.94
C LEU A 85 21.14 24.29 4.46
N VAL A 86 22.25 23.84 5.04
CA VAL A 86 22.42 23.73 6.49
C VAL A 86 23.10 24.96 7.10
N ARG A 87 24.04 25.63 6.41
CA ARG A 87 24.68 26.85 6.94
C ARG A 87 23.68 27.95 7.30
N PRO A 88 22.69 28.32 6.45
CA PRO A 88 21.76 29.39 6.78
C PRO A 88 20.95 29.11 8.05
N TYR A 89 20.58 27.85 8.29
CA TYR A 89 19.88 27.45 9.51
C TYR A 89 20.77 27.54 10.74
N LEU A 90 22.02 27.08 10.65
CA LEU A 90 22.96 27.14 11.77
C LEU A 90 23.33 28.59 12.11
N GLU A 91 23.56 29.42 11.11
CA GLU A 91 23.84 30.86 11.29
C GLU A 91 22.62 31.58 11.90
N HIS A 92 21.41 31.28 11.43
CA HIS A 92 20.18 31.82 12.00
C HIS A 92 19.96 31.37 13.46
N CYS A 93 20.27 30.12 13.79
CA CYS A 93 20.21 29.62 15.17
C CYS A 93 21.22 30.32 16.09
N VAL A 94 22.41 30.65 15.59
CA VAL A 94 23.43 31.37 16.37
C VAL A 94 23.03 32.83 16.59
N VAL A 95 22.51 33.51 15.56
CA VAL A 95 22.00 34.89 15.67
C VAL A 95 20.82 34.97 16.63
N ARG A 96 19.87 34.03 16.56
CA ARG A 96 18.71 34.01 17.45
C ARG A 96 19.07 33.72 18.92
N VAL A 97 20.18 33.02 19.19
CA VAL A 97 20.68 32.80 20.55
C VAL A 97 21.40 34.03 21.11
N SER A 98 22.00 34.89 20.28
CA SER A 98 22.64 36.13 20.76
C SER A 98 21.67 37.30 20.97
N GLU A 99 20.46 37.24 20.40
CA GLU A 99 19.44 38.29 20.51
C GLU A 99 18.37 38.05 21.59
N ASN A 100 18.48 36.98 22.37
CA ASN A 100 17.56 36.69 23.47
C ASN A 100 18.23 37.09 24.81
N PRO A 101 17.82 38.20 25.46
CA PRO A 101 18.37 38.66 26.74
C PRO A 101 18.06 37.72 27.91
#